data_AF-A0A916T4E8-F1
#
_entry.id   AF-A0A916T4E8-F1
#
_cell.length_a   1.000
_cell.length_b   1.000
_cell.length_c   1.000
_cell.angle_alpha   90.00
_cell.angle_beta   90.00
_cell.angle_gamma   90.00
#
_symmetry.space_group_name_H-M   'P 1'
#
loop_
_entity.id
_entity.type
_entity.pdbx_description
1 polymer ?
#
loop_
_entity_poly.entity_id
_entity_poly.type
_entity_poly.pdbx_seq_one_letter_code
_entity_poly.pdbx_strand_id
1 'polypeptide(L)'
;MHSTTRKLAIRRTAEMASVFMIGDGLLGLLQPERHVDLWRSRVTTVDALVRPFAGHPGRRRAYGLLQLAAGIALASRLRPVR
;
A
#
# COMPACT_ATOMS: atom_id res chain seq x y z
N MET A 1 -1.56 -4.89 -32.04
CA MET A 1 -2.13 -3.72 -31.33
C MET A 1 -2.56 -3.98 -29.88
N HIS A 2 -3.23 -5.10 -29.54
CA HIS A 2 -3.75 -5.34 -28.18
C HIS A 2 -2.70 -5.53 -27.07
N SER A 3 -1.51 -6.06 -27.39
CA SER A 3 -0.47 -6.38 -26.40
C SER A 3 0.22 -5.13 -25.82
N THR A 4 0.42 -4.09 -26.63
CA THR A 4 1.07 -2.84 -26.20
C THR A 4 0.19 -2.07 -25.22
N THR A 5 -1.12 -1.96 -25.50
CA THR A 5 -2.09 -1.29 -24.61
C THR A 5 -2.17 -1.97 -23.24
N ARG A 6 -2.21 -3.31 -23.22
CA ARG A 6 -2.21 -4.08 -21.96
C ARG A 6 -0.93 -3.86 -21.15
N LYS A 7 0.24 -3.88 -21.79
CA LYS A 7 1.53 -3.62 -21.13
C LYS A 7 1.60 -2.22 -20.54
N LEU A 8 1.10 -1.22 -21.25
CA LEU A 8 1.03 0.16 -20.76
C LEU A 8 0.08 0.29 -19.56
N ALA A 9 -1.11 -0.32 -19.63
CA ALA A 9 -2.06 -0.32 -18.53
C ALA A 9 -1.46 -0.96 -17.26
N ILE A 10 -0.84 -2.14 -17.40
CA ILE A 10 -0.17 -2.81 -16.27
C ILE A 10 0.91 -1.93 -15.65
N ARG A 11 1.75 -1.26 -16.45
CA ARG A 11 2.80 -0.37 -15.92
C ARG A 11 2.20 0.81 -15.14
N ARG A 12 1.16 1.45 -15.67
CA ARG A 12 0.47 2.56 -14.99
C ARG A 12 -0.19 2.11 -13.69
N THR A 13 -0.84 0.94 -13.69
CA THR A 13 -1.41 0.36 -12.48
C THR A 13 -0.33 0.01 -11.47
N ALA A 14 0.82 -0.52 -11.91
CA ALA A 14 1.96 -0.80 -11.03
C ALA A 14 2.55 0.48 -10.42
N GLU A 15 2.66 1.56 -11.20
CA GLU A 15 3.08 2.86 -10.70
C GLU A 15 2.11 3.37 -9.62
N MET A 16 0.79 3.37 -9.92
CA MET A 16 -0.22 3.77 -8.94
C MET A 16 -0.16 2.92 -7.67
N ALA A 17 -0.03 1.60 -7.80
CA ALA A 17 0.11 0.70 -6.67
C ALA A 17 1.33 1.06 -5.82
N SER A 18 2.47 1.37 -6.45
CA SER A 18 3.67 1.77 -5.72
C SER A 18 3.48 3.06 -4.92
N VAL A 19 2.81 4.07 -5.50
CA VAL A 19 2.48 5.33 -4.81
C VAL A 19 1.56 5.08 -3.62
N PHE A 20 0.53 4.25 -3.80
CA PHE A 20 -0.38 3.87 -2.71
C PHE A 20 0.36 3.13 -1.59
N MET A 21 1.24 2.19 -1.93
CA MET A 21 2.04 1.45 -0.93
C MET A 21 2.98 2.36 -0.15
N ILE A 22 3.62 3.34 -0.81
CA ILE A 22 4.48 4.33 -0.17
C ILE A 22 3.66 5.20 0.79
N GLY A 23 2.52 5.74 0.33
CA GLY A 23 1.63 6.56 1.15
C GLY A 23 1.06 5.80 2.36
N ASP A 24 0.55 4.60 2.12
CA ASP A 24 -0.01 3.73 3.18
C ASP A 24 1.07 3.29 4.18
N GLY A 25 2.28 2.97 3.69
CA GLY A 25 3.43 2.64 4.52
C GLY A 25 3.86 3.80 5.43
N LEU A 26 3.92 5.03 4.87
CA LEU A 26 4.21 6.24 5.64
C LEU A 26 3.12 6.54 6.69
N LEU A 27 1.84 6.39 6.34
CA LEU A 27 0.75 6.55 7.32
C LEU A 27 0.81 5.50 8.42
N GLY A 28 1.11 4.24 8.09
CA GLY A 28 1.31 3.17 9.06
C GLY A 28 2.52 3.39 9.98
N LEU A 29 3.53 4.14 9.52
CA LEU A 29 4.71 4.51 10.30
C LEU A 29 4.46 5.69 11.25
N LEU A 30 3.93 6.78 10.69
CA LEU A 30 3.80 8.06 11.36
C LEU A 30 2.53 8.14 12.22
N GLN A 31 1.46 7.48 11.81
CA GLN A 31 0.14 7.59 12.42
C GLN A 31 -0.54 6.22 12.59
N PRO A 32 0.13 5.20 13.16
CA PRO A 32 -0.35 3.81 13.16
C PRO A 32 -1.73 3.64 13.79
N GLU A 33 -2.01 4.31 14.90
CA GLU A 33 -3.27 4.15 15.65
C GLU A 33 -4.41 4.85 14.91
N ARG A 34 -4.30 6.16 14.66
CA ARG A 34 -5.27 6.93 13.87
C ARG A 34 -5.57 6.27 12.54
N HIS A 35 -4.54 5.80 11.82
CA HIS A 35 -4.73 5.16 10.54
C HIS A 35 -5.55 3.86 10.68
N VAL A 36 -5.23 2.98 11.64
CA VAL A 36 -6.03 1.76 11.90
C VAL A 36 -7.46 2.11 12.30
N ASP A 37 -7.65 3.09 13.19
CA ASP A 37 -8.95 3.48 13.73
C ASP A 37 -9.90 4.01 12.65
N LEU A 38 -9.38 4.74 11.65
CA LEU A 38 -10.18 5.22 10.51
C LEU A 38 -10.76 4.09 9.65
N TRP A 39 -10.13 2.91 9.65
CA TRP A 39 -10.56 1.75 8.88
C TRP A 39 -11.43 0.77 9.68
N ARG A 40 -11.53 0.96 11.00
CA ARG A 40 -12.48 0.19 11.83
C ARG A 40 -13.89 0.54 11.37
N SER A 41 -14.67 -0.48 11.04
CA SER A 41 -16.03 -0.27 10.51
C SER A 41 -16.96 -1.41 10.87
N ARG A 42 -18.26 -1.21 10.67
CA ARG A 42 -19.27 -2.27 10.83
C ARG A 42 -19.24 -3.29 9.70
N VAL A 43 -18.47 -3.05 8.63
CA VAL A 43 -18.30 -3.98 7.53
C VAL A 43 -17.24 -5.01 7.93
N THR A 44 -17.70 -6.23 8.26
CA THR A 44 -16.87 -7.29 8.84
C THR A 44 -15.61 -7.57 8.05
N THR A 45 -15.68 -7.57 6.72
CA THR A 45 -14.52 -7.83 5.85
C THR A 45 -13.44 -6.76 5.99
N VAL A 46 -13.82 -5.48 6.05
CA VAL A 46 -12.87 -4.37 6.22
C VAL A 46 -12.28 -4.39 7.62
N ASP A 47 -13.12 -4.61 8.63
CA ASP A 47 -12.65 -4.69 10.02
C ASP A 47 -11.67 -5.85 10.23
N ALA A 48 -11.92 -7.00 9.61
CA ALA A 48 -11.05 -8.17 9.69
C ALA A 48 -9.63 -7.91 9.17
N LEU A 49 -9.47 -7.03 8.18
CA LEU A 49 -8.15 -6.68 7.63
C LEU A 49 -7.32 -5.83 8.59
N VAL A 50 -7.97 -5.00 9.40
CA VAL A 50 -7.27 -4.05 10.29
C VAL A 50 -7.20 -4.52 11.74
N ARG A 51 -8.06 -5.45 12.15
CA ARG A 51 -8.11 -6.02 13.51
C ARG A 51 -6.76 -6.54 14.03
N PRO A 52 -5.88 -7.17 13.24
CA PRO A 52 -4.57 -7.62 13.73
C PRO A 52 -3.64 -6.50 14.20
N PHE A 53 -3.89 -5.26 13.76
CA PHE A 53 -3.11 -4.07 14.10
C PHE A 53 -3.72 -3.24 15.22
N ALA A 54 -5.00 -3.47 15.57
CA ALA A 54 -5.70 -2.73 16.61
C ALA A 54 -5.02 -2.92 17.97
N GLY A 55 -4.70 -1.81 18.66
CA GLY A 55 -3.97 -1.82 19.94
C GLY A 55 -2.50 -2.25 19.83
N HIS A 56 -1.97 -2.45 18.62
CA HIS A 56 -0.60 -2.92 18.39
C HIS A 56 0.16 -1.99 17.41
N PRO A 57 0.44 -0.73 17.80
CA PRO A 57 1.05 0.26 16.90
C PRO A 57 2.42 -0.19 16.34
N GLY A 58 3.20 -0.95 17.11
CA GLY A 58 4.46 -1.53 16.64
C GLY A 58 4.30 -2.47 15.44
N ARG A 59 3.24 -3.31 15.43
CA ARG A 59 2.94 -4.19 14.29
C ARG A 59 2.57 -3.39 13.04
N ARG A 60 1.77 -2.32 13.19
CA ARG A 60 1.39 -1.47 12.05
C ARG A 60 2.59 -0.72 11.48
N ARG A 61 3.50 -0.23 12.34
CA ARG A 61 4.76 0.41 11.92
C ARG A 61 5.67 -0.57 11.17
N ALA A 62 5.84 -1.79 11.70
CA ALA A 62 6.63 -2.82 11.02
C ALA A 62 6.04 -3.17 9.64
N TYR A 63 4.72 -3.37 9.57
CA TYR A 63 4.03 -3.58 8.30
C TYR A 63 4.17 -2.36 7.37
N GLY A 64 4.12 -1.15 7.91
CA GLY A 64 4.30 0.10 7.16
C GLY A 64 5.70 0.23 6.56
N LEU A 65 6.75 -0.14 7.30
CA LEU A 65 8.13 -0.21 6.77
C LEU A 65 8.25 -1.19 5.62
N LEU A 66 7.69 -2.40 5.77
CA LEU A 66 7.70 -3.41 4.73
C LEU A 66 6.98 -2.92 3.47
N GLN A 67 5.82 -2.28 3.64
CA GLN A 67 5.01 -1.76 2.54
C GLN A 67 5.69 -0.58 1.84
N LEU A 68 6.29 0.34 2.60
CA LEU A 68 7.08 1.45 2.08
C LEU A 68 8.27 0.93 1.26
N ALA A 69 9.04 -0.01 1.81
CA ALA A 69 10.18 -0.61 1.12
C ALA A 69 9.75 -1.33 -0.16
N ALA A 70 8.65 -2.09 -0.12
CA ALA A 70 8.11 -2.78 -1.29
C ALA A 70 7.60 -1.79 -2.36
N GLY A 71 6.95 -0.69 -1.96
CA GLY A 71 6.52 0.38 -2.86
C GLY A 71 7.70 1.06 -3.56
N ILE A 72 8.74 1.44 -2.81
CA ILE A 72 9.98 2.01 -3.36
C ILE A 72 10.65 1.02 -4.32
N ALA A 73 10.75 -0.25 -3.94
CA ALA A 73 11.36 -1.28 -4.78
C ALA A 73 10.57 -1.51 -6.09
N LEU A 74 9.23 -1.49 -6.03
CA LEU A 74 8.37 -1.60 -7.21
C LEU A 74 8.55 -0.38 -8.12
N ALA A 75 8.43 0.84 -7.59
CA ALA A 75 8.62 2.08 -8.35
C ALA A 75 10.00 2.12 -9.02
N SER A 76 11.06 1.74 -8.28
CA SER A 76 12.44 1.73 -8.79
C SER A 76 12.67 0.72 -9.93
N ARG A 77 11.83 -0.31 -10.03
CA ARG A 77 11.89 -1.32 -11.11
C ARG A 77 11.10 -0.91 -12.35
N LEU A 78 10.19 0.06 -12.23
CA LEU A 78 9.44 0.57 -13.37
C LEU A 78 10.34 1.44 -14.24
N ARG A 79 10.31 1.19 -15.55
CA ARG A 79 11.10 1.93 -16.54
C ARG A 79 10.17 2.65 -17.51
N PRO A 80 10.53 3.89 -17.92
CA PRO A 80 9.80 4.58 -18.97
C PRO A 80 9.85 3.76 -20.26
N VAL A 81 8.76 3.79 -21.03
CA VAL A 81 8.78 3.35 -22.43
C VAL A 81 9.31 4.55 -23.20
N ARG A 82 10.54 4.44 -23.73
CA ARG A 82 11.02 5.38 -24.74
C ARG A 82 10.40 5.02 -26.09
#